data_AF-A0A9X2L3A6-F1
#
_entry.id   AF-A0A9X2L3A6-F1
#
_cell.length_a   1.000
_cell.length_b   1.000
_cell.length_c   1.000
_cell.angle_alpha   90.00
_cell.angle_beta   90.00
_cell.angle_gamma   90.00
#
_symmetry.space_group_name_H-M   'P 1'
#
loop_
_entity.id
_entity.type
_entity.pdbx_description
1 polymer ?
#
loop_
_entity_poly.entity_id
_entity_poly.type
_entity_poly.pdbx_seq_one_letter_code
_entity_poly.pdbx_strand_id
1 'polypeptide(L)'
;MKDKFDVSISVNIVQQDSTFMYNYELNNDSTSDQSIWYWLVFSEAEIFDISSPVGWKNYTGINPNRYSYSSTSREYRIAPDSTLKNFSFMSHSLPTIQQYFMEGWEQIILDPGNEPDSVENESFFDVAKQGLTIFPRPNSDITNIQDFTDTLQTFRRRSCEELGWITNKGICNSLDVKLRNVERHLERNKPKQAGNVLNAFLNELSAQRGKHITEEGYALLYYNAEYLQQRIGEMD
;
A
#
# COMPACT_ATOMS: atom_id res chain seq x y z
N MET A 1 26.77 -9.25 -2.91
CA MET A 1 25.50 -9.56 -3.63
C MET A 1 24.42 -9.03 -2.72
N LYS A 2 23.94 -7.83 -3.04
CA LYS A 2 23.09 -7.00 -2.19
C LYS A 2 21.67 -7.56 -2.09
N ASP A 3 20.98 -7.20 -1.02
CA ASP A 3 19.55 -7.41 -0.81
C ASP A 3 19.05 -8.87 -0.91
N LYS A 4 19.81 -9.79 -0.32
CA LYS A 4 19.43 -11.21 -0.13
C LYS A 4 18.45 -11.38 1.04
N PHE A 5 17.27 -10.78 0.90
CA PHE A 5 16.18 -10.97 1.84
C PHE A 5 14.84 -11.07 1.11
N ASP A 6 13.93 -11.78 1.75
CA ASP A 6 12.52 -11.81 1.39
C ASP A 6 11.72 -11.07 2.46
N VAL A 7 10.74 -10.30 2.01
CA VAL A 7 9.96 -9.43 2.88
C VAL A 7 8.48 -9.54 2.53
N SER A 8 7.66 -9.53 3.57
CA SER A 8 6.23 -9.30 3.46
C SER A 8 5.85 -8.06 4.25
N ILE A 9 5.05 -7.20 3.64
CA ILE A 9 4.46 -6.02 4.27
C ILE A 9 2.99 -6.27 4.46
N SER A 10 2.49 -5.95 5.65
CA SER A 10 1.05 -5.81 5.90
C SER A 10 0.73 -4.41 6.39
N VAL A 11 -0.46 -3.92 6.05
CA VAL A 11 -0.93 -2.61 6.49
C VAL A 11 -2.37 -2.69 6.97
N ASN A 12 -2.58 -2.25 8.20
CA ASN A 12 -3.89 -2.04 8.76
C ASN A 12 -4.27 -0.55 8.60
N ILE A 13 -5.43 -0.30 8.03
CA ILE A 13 -5.95 1.05 7.81
C ILE A 13 -7.23 1.20 8.61
N VAL A 14 -7.26 2.21 9.47
CA VAL A 14 -8.44 2.60 10.24
C VAL A 14 -8.83 4.01 9.84
N GLN A 15 -10.08 4.18 9.43
CA GLN A 15 -10.66 5.49 9.22
C GLN A 15 -11.33 5.99 10.50
N GLN A 16 -11.01 7.20 10.90
CA GLN A 16 -11.71 7.97 11.93
C GLN A 16 -12.06 9.33 11.34
N ASP A 17 -13.35 9.62 11.23
CA ASP A 17 -13.88 10.79 10.52
C ASP A 17 -13.31 10.87 9.08
N SER A 18 -12.62 11.96 8.73
CA SER A 18 -11.96 12.15 7.44
C SER A 18 -10.47 11.80 7.45
N THR A 19 -10.00 11.06 8.46
CA THR A 19 -8.59 10.72 8.63
C THR A 19 -8.38 9.21 8.57
N PHE A 20 -7.42 8.80 7.76
CA PHE A 20 -6.95 7.43 7.65
C PHE A 20 -5.65 7.28 8.44
N MET A 21 -5.63 6.35 9.38
CA MET A 21 -4.43 5.92 10.09
C MET A 21 -3.89 4.67 9.41
N TYR A 22 -2.65 4.73 8.92
CA TYR A 22 -1.95 3.62 8.29
C TYR A 22 -0.96 3.06 9.30
N ASN A 23 -1.10 1.78 9.65
CA ASN A 23 -0.22 1.07 10.57
C ASN A 23 0.40 -0.13 9.85
N TYR A 24 1.71 -0.10 9.69
CA TYR A 24 2.42 -1.15 8.98
C TYR A 24 3.17 -2.09 9.91
N GLU A 25 3.28 -3.31 9.40
CA GLU A 25 4.05 -4.40 9.96
C GLU A 25 4.93 -4.99 8.86
N LEU A 26 6.23 -5.02 9.15
CA LEU A 26 7.27 -5.53 8.27
C LEU A 26 7.79 -6.86 8.80
N ASN A 27 7.75 -7.90 7.98
CA ASN A 27 8.30 -9.19 8.32
C ASN A 27 9.46 -9.54 7.39
N ASN A 28 10.63 -9.80 7.97
CA ASN A 28 11.78 -10.31 7.27
C ASN A 28 11.75 -11.84 7.34
N ASP A 29 11.64 -12.50 6.19
CA ASP A 29 11.42 -13.95 6.13
C ASP A 29 12.58 -14.72 6.77
N SER A 30 12.26 -15.93 7.25
CA SER A 30 13.22 -16.92 7.70
C SER A 30 14.25 -17.33 6.65
N THR A 31 13.93 -17.17 5.36
CA THR A 31 14.85 -17.47 4.23
C THR A 31 15.87 -16.37 3.96
N SER A 32 15.78 -15.23 4.65
CA SER A 32 16.65 -14.08 4.41
C SER A 32 18.05 -14.25 4.99
N ASP A 33 19.05 -13.80 4.24
CA ASP A 33 20.46 -13.76 4.68
C ASP A 33 20.81 -12.43 5.37
N GLN A 34 19.98 -11.40 5.21
CA GLN A 34 20.26 -10.02 5.64
C GLN A 34 19.16 -9.45 6.52
N SER A 35 19.55 -8.58 7.46
CA SER A 35 18.60 -7.79 8.24
C SER A 35 18.15 -6.55 7.46
N ILE A 36 16.86 -6.22 7.53
CA ILE A 36 16.32 -5.01 6.91
C ILE A 36 16.65 -3.81 7.81
N TRP A 37 17.19 -2.75 7.20
CA TRP A 37 17.56 -1.53 7.94
C TRP A 37 16.94 -0.26 7.37
N TYR A 38 16.40 -0.32 6.14
CA TYR A 38 15.82 0.83 5.47
C TYR A 38 14.56 0.44 4.70
N TRP A 39 13.55 1.30 4.79
CA TRP A 39 12.31 1.21 4.03
C TRP A 39 11.91 2.59 3.52
N LEU A 40 11.51 2.66 2.26
CA LEU A 40 11.10 3.86 1.56
C LEU A 40 9.81 3.65 0.75
N VAL A 41 8.97 4.68 0.72
CA VAL A 41 7.87 4.86 -0.24
C VAL A 41 7.96 6.26 -0.84
N PHE A 42 7.75 6.37 -2.15
CA PHE A 42 7.52 7.67 -2.81
C PHE A 42 6.04 7.91 -2.93
N SER A 43 5.59 9.08 -2.51
CA SER A 43 4.22 9.53 -2.73
C SER A 43 4.16 11.04 -2.57
N GLU A 44 3.36 11.70 -3.40
CA GLU A 44 3.07 13.12 -3.24
C GLU A 44 1.92 13.39 -2.26
N ALA A 45 1.32 12.34 -1.69
CA ALA A 45 0.24 12.48 -0.74
C ALA A 45 0.69 13.15 0.55
N GLU A 46 -0.15 14.01 1.09
CA GLU A 46 0.10 14.65 2.39
C GLU A 46 -0.09 13.64 3.51
N ILE A 47 0.93 13.51 4.37
CA ILE A 47 0.88 12.70 5.59
C ILE A 47 1.31 13.52 6.79
N PHE A 48 0.81 13.15 7.95
CA PHE A 48 1.11 13.78 9.24
C PHE A 48 1.11 12.73 10.36
N ASP A 49 1.44 13.17 11.59
CA ASP A 49 1.51 12.31 12.78
C ASP A 49 2.31 11.01 12.56
N ILE A 50 3.52 11.16 12.03
CA ILE A 50 4.40 10.05 11.68
C ILE A 50 5.03 9.49 12.95
N SER A 51 4.85 8.19 13.17
CA SER A 51 5.45 7.44 14.27
C SER A 51 6.39 6.37 13.75
N SER A 52 7.43 6.09 14.54
CA SER A 52 8.43 5.07 14.24
C SER A 52 8.61 4.14 15.44
N PRO A 53 8.91 2.85 15.21
CA PRO A 53 9.26 1.93 16.28
C PRO A 53 10.51 2.39 17.03
N VAL A 54 10.72 1.88 18.25
CA VAL A 54 11.94 2.15 19.03
C VAL A 54 13.17 1.78 18.20
N GLY A 55 14.15 2.70 18.15
CA GLY A 55 15.38 2.50 17.40
C GLY A 55 15.25 2.68 15.88
N TRP A 56 14.13 3.25 15.42
CA TRP A 56 13.93 3.68 14.04
C TRP A 56 13.66 5.18 13.97
N LYS A 57 14.14 5.81 12.91
CA LYS A 57 13.87 7.22 12.59
C LYS A 57 13.10 7.29 11.29
N ASN A 58 12.13 8.20 11.24
CA ASN A 58 11.48 8.58 9.99
C ASN A 58 12.15 9.81 9.37
N TYR A 59 12.06 9.89 8.05
CA TYR A 59 12.53 11.01 7.26
C TYR A 59 11.50 11.32 6.17
N THR A 60 11.09 12.58 6.13
CA THR A 60 10.30 13.16 5.05
C THR A 60 11.20 14.03 4.20
N GLY A 61 11.37 13.72 2.92
CA GLY A 61 12.10 14.57 1.99
C GLY A 61 11.16 15.29 1.03
N ILE A 62 11.50 16.54 0.70
CA ILE A 62 10.80 17.33 -0.31
C ILE A 62 11.60 17.15 -1.60
N ASN A 63 11.02 16.43 -2.58
CA ASN A 63 11.53 16.24 -3.95
C ASN A 63 12.59 15.12 -4.20
N PRO A 64 12.19 13.95 -4.75
CA PRO A 64 10.79 13.49 -4.80
C PRO A 64 10.26 13.31 -3.38
N ASN A 65 8.96 13.52 -3.18
CA ASN A 65 8.34 13.32 -1.86
C ASN A 65 8.57 11.87 -1.42
N ARG A 66 9.45 11.74 -0.42
CA ARG A 66 9.96 10.47 0.06
C ARG A 66 9.61 10.31 1.52
N TYR A 67 9.05 9.16 1.84
CA TYR A 67 8.75 8.75 3.20
C TYR A 67 9.57 7.52 3.50
N SER A 68 10.52 7.67 4.41
CA SER A 68 11.41 6.56 4.74
C SER A 68 11.60 6.38 6.23
N TYR A 69 11.90 5.15 6.60
CA TYR A 69 12.29 4.75 7.93
C TYR A 69 13.66 4.10 7.86
N SER A 70 14.54 4.42 8.80
CA SER A 70 15.83 3.76 8.94
C SER A 70 16.12 3.38 10.38
N SER A 71 16.76 2.23 10.56
CA SER A 71 17.23 1.77 11.85
C SER A 71 18.41 2.64 12.33
N THR A 72 18.42 3.01 13.61
CA THR A 72 19.46 3.89 14.18
C THR A 72 20.76 3.17 14.51
N SER A 73 20.72 1.85 14.64
CA SER A 73 21.89 1.02 15.00
C SER A 73 21.62 -0.45 14.65
N ARG A 74 22.64 -1.31 14.79
CA ARG A 74 22.57 -2.71 14.33
C ARG A 74 21.53 -3.53 15.08
N GLU A 75 21.38 -3.29 16.37
CA GLU A 75 20.49 -4.02 17.28
C GLU A 75 18.99 -3.79 17.02
N TYR A 76 18.63 -2.70 16.31
CA TYR A 76 17.24 -2.39 15.99
C TYR A 76 16.83 -2.79 14.58
N ARG A 77 17.72 -3.40 13.78
CA ARG A 77 17.39 -3.88 12.43
C ARG A 77 16.41 -5.04 12.52
N ILE A 78 15.61 -5.25 11.47
CA ILE A 78 14.70 -6.40 11.41
C ILE A 78 15.52 -7.61 10.98
N ALA A 79 15.91 -8.44 11.94
CA ALA A 79 16.64 -9.69 11.68
C ALA A 79 15.80 -10.67 10.83
N PRO A 80 16.43 -11.64 10.12
CA PRO A 80 15.69 -12.75 9.53
C PRO A 80 14.79 -13.45 10.57
N ASP A 81 13.66 -13.99 10.11
CA ASP A 81 12.62 -14.60 10.96
C ASP A 81 12.09 -13.66 12.06
N SER A 82 12.04 -12.35 11.77
CA SER A 82 11.57 -11.35 12.71
C SER A 82 10.61 -10.36 12.07
N THR A 83 9.71 -9.86 12.90
CA THR A 83 8.67 -8.91 12.51
C THR A 83 8.77 -7.64 13.35
N LEU A 84 8.64 -6.48 12.71
CA LEU A 84 8.60 -5.18 13.37
C LEU A 84 7.32 -4.43 12.98
N LYS A 85 6.60 -3.93 13.98
CA LYS A 85 5.31 -3.24 13.85
C LYS A 85 5.44 -1.78 14.27
N ASN A 86 4.37 -1.00 14.04
CA ASN A 86 4.21 0.39 14.46
C ASN A 86 5.03 1.41 13.65
N PHE A 87 5.23 1.12 12.36
CA PHE A 87 5.49 2.19 11.39
C PHE A 87 4.14 2.78 11.03
N SER A 88 3.89 4.04 11.39
CA SER A 88 2.56 4.60 11.18
C SER A 88 2.57 6.07 10.83
N PHE A 89 1.50 6.49 10.18
CA PHE A 89 1.21 7.89 9.89
C PHE A 89 -0.28 8.05 9.63
N MET A 90 -0.72 9.30 9.55
CA MET A 90 -2.08 9.68 9.19
C MET A 90 -2.10 10.42 7.85
N SER A 91 -3.24 10.36 7.17
CA SER A 91 -3.51 11.15 5.97
C SER A 91 -5.02 11.39 5.82
N HIS A 92 -5.39 12.49 5.18
CA HIS A 92 -6.76 12.73 4.73
C HIS A 92 -7.07 12.07 3.39
N SER A 93 -6.05 11.56 2.71
CA SER A 93 -6.17 11.02 1.37
C SER A 93 -6.58 9.55 1.36
N LEU A 94 -7.37 9.20 0.34
CA LEU A 94 -7.84 7.84 0.12
C LEU A 94 -6.69 6.85 -0.11
N PRO A 95 -6.86 5.57 0.24
CA PRO A 95 -5.85 4.58 -0.04
C PRO A 95 -5.67 4.31 -1.54
N THR A 96 -4.44 4.11 -1.99
CA THR A 96 -4.06 3.65 -3.34
C THR A 96 -2.98 2.57 -3.25
N ILE A 97 -2.68 1.91 -4.37
CA ILE A 97 -1.56 0.99 -4.48
C ILE A 97 -0.29 1.79 -4.79
N GLN A 98 0.74 1.62 -3.98
CA GLN A 98 2.01 2.33 -4.12
C GLN A 98 3.19 1.36 -4.05
N GLN A 99 4.24 1.68 -4.80
CA GLN A 99 5.50 0.93 -4.76
C GLN A 99 6.32 1.31 -3.53
N TYR A 100 6.88 0.31 -2.87
CA TYR A 100 7.86 0.47 -1.81
C TYR A 100 9.23 -0.06 -2.25
N PHE A 101 10.26 0.39 -1.53
CA PHE A 101 11.64 -0.03 -1.66
C PHE A 101 12.22 -0.36 -0.28
N MET A 102 13.03 -1.40 -0.19
CA MET A 102 13.71 -1.79 1.04
C MET A 102 15.14 -2.20 0.78
N GLU A 103 16.00 -1.97 1.77
CA GLU A 103 17.38 -2.44 1.75
C GLU A 103 17.70 -3.32 2.95
N GLY A 104 18.45 -4.38 2.65
CA GLY A 104 19.15 -5.22 3.58
C GLY A 104 20.48 -4.58 3.95
N TRP A 105 20.93 -4.83 5.17
CA TRP A 105 22.25 -4.37 5.58
C TRP A 105 23.31 -5.34 5.08
N GLU A 106 24.24 -4.86 4.25
CA GLU A 106 25.46 -5.58 3.89
C GLU A 106 26.62 -5.14 4.79
N GLN A 107 27.34 -6.11 5.36
CA GLN A 107 28.59 -5.80 6.04
C GLN A 107 29.69 -5.65 4.98
N ILE A 108 30.21 -4.44 4.82
CA ILE A 108 31.40 -4.21 3.99
C ILE A 108 32.59 -4.86 4.70
N ILE A 109 33.08 -5.98 4.15
CA ILE A 109 34.33 -6.59 4.58
C ILE A 109 35.44 -5.90 3.78
N LEU A 110 36.15 -4.98 4.41
CA LEU A 110 37.36 -4.41 3.82
C LEU A 110 38.48 -5.45 3.93
N ASP A 111 38.87 -6.04 2.80
CA ASP A 111 40.07 -6.86 2.72
C ASP A 111 41.30 -5.92 2.61
N PRO A 112 42.18 -5.85 3.63
CA PRO A 112 43.27 -4.89 3.67
C PRO A 112 44.34 -5.07 2.56
N GLY A 113 44.23 -6.09 1.70
CA GLY A 113 45.13 -6.33 0.57
C GLY A 113 44.54 -6.07 -0.83
N ASN A 114 43.24 -5.80 -0.94
CA ASN A 114 42.58 -5.55 -2.22
C ASN A 114 42.07 -4.11 -2.24
N GLU A 115 42.47 -3.32 -3.25
CA GLU A 115 41.73 -2.09 -3.54
C GLU A 115 40.27 -2.48 -3.81
N PRO A 116 39.29 -1.80 -3.19
CA PRO A 116 37.90 -2.08 -3.50
C PRO A 116 37.73 -1.88 -5.02
N ASP A 117 37.34 -2.95 -5.72
CA ASP A 117 36.89 -2.84 -7.11
C ASP A 117 35.97 -1.63 -7.18
N SER A 118 36.20 -0.74 -8.14
CA SER A 118 35.43 0.49 -8.31
C SER A 118 33.96 0.17 -8.09
N VAL A 119 33.39 0.69 -7.00
CA VAL A 119 31.99 0.43 -6.68
C VAL A 119 31.20 0.95 -7.87
N GLU A 120 30.70 0.05 -8.71
CA GLU A 120 29.76 0.43 -9.75
C GLU A 120 28.66 1.19 -9.02
N ASN A 121 28.44 2.43 -9.46
CA ASN A 121 27.55 3.37 -8.81
C ASN A 121 26.10 2.96 -9.18
N GLU A 122 25.72 1.74 -8.81
CA GLU A 122 24.41 1.18 -9.00
C GLU A 122 23.42 2.03 -8.22
N SER A 123 22.34 2.43 -8.89
CA SER A 123 21.28 3.19 -8.24
C SER A 123 20.67 2.35 -7.12
N PHE A 124 20.38 2.97 -5.98
CA PHE A 124 19.58 2.36 -4.91
C PHE A 124 18.35 1.61 -5.46
N PHE A 125 17.69 2.20 -6.47
CA PHE A 125 16.48 1.62 -7.05
C PHE A 125 16.72 0.34 -7.86
N ASP A 126 17.93 0.14 -8.36
CA ASP A 126 18.25 -1.05 -9.16
C ASP A 126 18.53 -2.25 -8.25
N VAL A 127 18.97 -2.01 -7.01
CA VAL A 127 19.39 -3.05 -6.07
C VAL A 127 18.36 -3.32 -4.97
N ALA A 128 17.62 -2.29 -4.52
CA ALA A 128 16.66 -2.42 -3.45
C ALA A 128 15.56 -3.44 -3.77
N LYS A 129 15.10 -4.17 -2.74
CA LYS A 129 13.93 -5.04 -2.84
C LYS A 129 12.68 -4.17 -3.04
N GLN A 130 11.88 -4.51 -4.03
CA GLN A 130 10.69 -3.75 -4.42
C GLN A 130 9.43 -4.58 -4.24
N GLY A 131 8.34 -3.91 -3.94
CA GLY A 131 7.01 -4.51 -3.95
C GLY A 131 5.91 -3.46 -3.91
N LEU A 132 4.68 -3.92 -3.73
CA LEU A 132 3.51 -3.07 -3.69
C LEU A 132 2.85 -3.14 -2.31
N THR A 133 2.37 -2.00 -1.84
CA THR A 133 1.62 -1.85 -0.61
C THR A 133 0.47 -0.86 -0.83
N ILE A 134 -0.37 -0.67 0.18
CA ILE A 134 -1.29 0.47 0.21
C ILE A 134 -0.57 1.68 0.79
N PHE A 135 -0.82 2.85 0.22
CA PHE A 135 -0.37 4.16 0.71
C PHE A 135 -1.44 5.21 0.37
N PRO A 136 -1.47 6.40 1.00
CA PRO A 136 -2.40 7.44 0.58
C PRO A 136 -2.13 7.94 -0.84
N ARG A 137 -3.22 8.25 -1.56
CA ARG A 137 -3.25 8.79 -2.92
C ARG A 137 -3.02 10.29 -2.92
N PRO A 138 -2.21 10.87 -3.81
CA PRO A 138 -2.18 12.31 -3.98
C PRO A 138 -3.57 12.90 -4.30
N ASN A 139 -3.96 13.98 -3.63
CA ASN A 139 -5.30 14.58 -3.79
C ASN A 139 -5.58 15.09 -5.22
N SER A 140 -4.53 15.36 -6.01
CA SER A 140 -4.61 15.80 -7.41
C SER A 140 -5.22 14.77 -8.37
N ASP A 141 -5.29 13.50 -7.97
CA ASP A 141 -5.56 12.42 -8.90
C ASP A 141 -7.05 12.15 -9.14
N ILE A 142 -7.96 12.83 -8.42
CA ILE A 142 -9.40 12.61 -8.54
C ILE A 142 -9.98 13.62 -9.55
N THR A 143 -10.21 13.16 -10.77
CA THR A 143 -10.59 14.01 -11.91
C THR A 143 -12.10 14.05 -12.16
N ASN A 144 -12.81 12.91 -12.09
CA ASN A 144 -14.28 12.83 -12.15
C ASN A 144 -14.82 11.46 -11.66
N ILE A 145 -16.16 11.30 -11.58
CA ILE A 145 -16.84 10.08 -11.08
C ILE A 145 -16.57 8.85 -11.97
N GLN A 146 -16.49 9.03 -13.29
CA GLN A 146 -16.24 7.93 -14.23
C GLN A 146 -14.79 7.44 -14.08
N ASP A 147 -13.81 8.34 -14.13
CA ASP A 147 -12.39 8.03 -13.93
C ASP A 147 -12.16 7.35 -12.56
N PHE A 148 -12.91 7.77 -11.54
CA PHE A 148 -12.87 7.16 -10.22
C PHE A 148 -13.47 5.75 -10.20
N THR A 149 -14.57 5.53 -10.93
CA THR A 149 -15.16 4.18 -11.11
C THR A 149 -14.17 3.25 -11.82
N ASP A 150 -13.48 3.74 -12.86
CA ASP A 150 -12.45 3.00 -13.60
C ASP A 150 -11.23 2.68 -12.71
N THR A 151 -10.85 3.62 -11.85
CA THR A 151 -9.80 3.41 -10.83
C THR A 151 -10.19 2.29 -9.88
N LEU A 152 -11.43 2.27 -9.39
CA LEU A 152 -11.92 1.21 -8.49
C LEU A 152 -11.98 -0.15 -9.19
N GLN A 153 -12.34 -0.19 -10.47
CA GLN A 153 -12.26 -1.41 -11.28
C GLN A 153 -10.81 -1.93 -11.39
N THR A 154 -9.86 -1.01 -11.60
CA THR A 154 -8.42 -1.32 -11.64
C THR A 154 -7.94 -1.87 -10.31
N PHE A 155 -8.26 -1.21 -9.19
CA PHE A 155 -7.93 -1.69 -7.85
C PHE A 155 -8.46 -3.10 -7.58
N ARG A 156 -9.72 -3.37 -7.95
CA ARG A 156 -10.30 -4.70 -7.79
C ARG A 156 -9.57 -5.72 -8.65
N ARG A 157 -9.29 -5.41 -9.92
CA ARG A 157 -8.55 -6.29 -10.84
C ARG A 157 -7.18 -6.66 -10.26
N ARG A 158 -6.38 -5.66 -9.86
CA ARG A 158 -5.05 -5.86 -9.28
C ARG A 158 -5.11 -6.66 -7.97
N SER A 159 -6.10 -6.39 -7.12
CA SER A 159 -6.32 -7.16 -5.88
C SER A 159 -6.59 -8.64 -6.14
N CYS A 160 -7.27 -8.97 -7.24
CA CYS A 160 -7.61 -10.33 -7.65
C CYS A 160 -6.50 -11.07 -8.41
N GLU A 161 -5.78 -10.37 -9.28
CA GLU A 161 -4.92 -10.98 -10.30
C GLU A 161 -3.43 -10.85 -9.98
N GLU A 162 -3.03 -9.79 -9.29
CA GLU A 162 -1.62 -9.42 -9.12
C GLU A 162 -1.17 -9.53 -7.66
N LEU A 163 -2.01 -9.06 -6.73
CA LEU A 163 -1.61 -8.83 -5.33
C LEU A 163 -2.01 -9.95 -4.38
N GLY A 164 -2.91 -10.85 -4.79
CA GLY A 164 -3.44 -11.90 -3.92
C GLY A 164 -4.29 -11.40 -2.76
N TRP A 165 -4.68 -10.13 -2.75
CA TRP A 165 -5.54 -9.53 -1.72
C TRP A 165 -6.98 -10.02 -1.77
N ILE A 166 -7.42 -10.58 -2.91
CA ILE A 166 -8.66 -11.33 -3.01
C ILE A 166 -8.35 -12.73 -3.55
N THR A 167 -8.60 -13.75 -2.74
CA THR A 167 -8.16 -15.12 -3.02
C THR A 167 -9.22 -15.98 -3.70
N ASN A 168 -10.47 -15.52 -3.73
CA ASN A 168 -11.60 -16.28 -4.28
C ASN A 168 -12.06 -15.70 -5.64
N LYS A 169 -11.95 -16.51 -6.70
CA LYS A 169 -12.36 -16.13 -8.07
C LYS A 169 -13.85 -15.77 -8.19
N GLY A 170 -14.71 -16.46 -7.45
CA GLY A 170 -16.14 -16.18 -7.42
C GLY A 170 -16.45 -14.80 -6.84
N ILE A 171 -15.77 -14.42 -5.77
CA ILE A 171 -15.84 -13.07 -5.19
C ILE A 171 -15.31 -12.04 -6.17
N CYS A 172 -14.17 -12.28 -6.81
CA CYS A 172 -13.62 -11.39 -7.84
C CYS A 172 -14.60 -11.09 -8.98
N ASN A 173 -15.30 -12.13 -9.47
CA ASN A 173 -16.31 -11.98 -10.52
C ASN A 173 -17.58 -11.27 -10.00
N SER A 174 -18.01 -11.57 -8.79
CA SER A 174 -19.17 -10.94 -8.17
C SER A 174 -18.97 -9.43 -7.98
N LEU A 175 -17.78 -9.02 -7.53
CA LEU A 175 -17.37 -7.62 -7.39
C LEU A 175 -17.23 -6.93 -8.77
N ASP A 176 -16.70 -7.62 -9.78
CA ASP A 176 -16.64 -7.15 -11.18
C ASP A 176 -18.01 -6.71 -11.70
N VAL A 177 -18.96 -7.64 -11.62
CA VAL A 177 -20.30 -7.46 -12.17
C VAL A 177 -20.99 -6.26 -11.50
N LYS A 178 -20.76 -6.06 -10.20
CA LYS A 178 -21.29 -4.90 -9.48
C LYS A 178 -20.68 -3.59 -9.98
N LEU A 179 -19.36 -3.50 -10.11
CA LEU A 179 -18.72 -2.27 -10.61
C LEU A 179 -19.12 -1.94 -12.06
N ARG A 180 -19.21 -2.94 -12.95
CA ARG A 180 -19.74 -2.73 -14.31
C ARG A 180 -21.20 -2.29 -14.33
N ASN A 181 -22.00 -2.75 -13.37
CA ASN A 181 -23.39 -2.31 -13.26
C ASN A 181 -23.49 -0.88 -12.70
N VAL A 182 -22.62 -0.48 -11.77
CA VAL A 182 -22.49 0.92 -11.31
C VAL A 182 -22.22 1.83 -12.49
N GLU A 183 -21.17 1.53 -13.26
CA GLU A 183 -20.79 2.26 -14.48
C GLU A 183 -21.97 2.38 -15.46
N ARG A 184 -22.61 1.26 -15.82
CA ARG A 184 -23.78 1.27 -16.73
C ARG A 184 -24.94 2.13 -16.21
N HIS A 185 -25.14 2.19 -14.90
CA HIS A 185 -26.17 3.05 -14.32
C HIS A 185 -25.79 4.53 -14.38
N LEU A 186 -24.53 4.87 -14.15
CA LEU A 186 -24.01 6.23 -14.28
C LEU A 186 -24.12 6.73 -15.73
N GLU A 187 -23.71 5.93 -16.71
CA GLU A 187 -23.84 6.24 -18.15
C GLU A 187 -25.29 6.53 -18.58
N ARG A 188 -26.26 5.93 -17.88
CA ARG A 188 -27.69 6.08 -18.17
C ARG A 188 -28.35 7.18 -17.34
N ASN A 189 -27.58 8.02 -16.65
CA ASN A 189 -28.07 9.04 -15.72
C ASN A 189 -29.01 8.45 -14.67
N LYS A 190 -28.63 7.32 -14.06
CA LYS A 190 -29.37 6.61 -13.01
C LYS A 190 -28.58 6.55 -11.68
N PRO A 191 -28.23 7.70 -11.08
CA PRO A 191 -27.39 7.78 -9.87
C PRO A 191 -27.94 6.96 -8.70
N LYS A 192 -29.22 7.09 -8.36
CA LYS A 192 -29.87 6.25 -7.34
C LYS A 192 -29.67 4.74 -7.53
N GLN A 193 -29.80 4.25 -8.77
CA GLN A 193 -29.58 2.83 -9.06
C GLN A 193 -28.11 2.44 -8.96
N ALA A 194 -27.20 3.31 -9.41
CA ALA A 194 -25.76 3.13 -9.23
C ALA A 194 -25.40 3.03 -7.74
N GLY A 195 -25.93 3.94 -6.91
CA GLY A 195 -25.76 3.94 -5.45
C GLY A 195 -26.26 2.65 -4.79
N ASN A 196 -27.40 2.11 -5.21
CA ASN A 196 -27.90 0.83 -4.70
C ASN A 196 -26.97 -0.34 -5.01
N VAL A 197 -26.41 -0.40 -6.22
CA VAL A 197 -25.46 -1.45 -6.61
C VAL A 197 -24.13 -1.30 -5.85
N LEU A 198 -23.67 -0.06 -5.65
CA LEU A 198 -22.45 0.22 -4.90
C LEU A 198 -22.60 -0.14 -3.41
N ASN A 199 -23.79 0.07 -2.83
CA ASN A 199 -24.09 -0.41 -1.48
C ASN A 199 -24.01 -1.95 -1.39
N ALA A 200 -24.51 -2.66 -2.41
CA ALA A 200 -24.37 -4.12 -2.48
C ALA A 200 -22.91 -4.57 -2.61
N PHE A 201 -22.06 -3.78 -3.28
CA PHE A 201 -20.62 -4.02 -3.38
C PHE A 201 -19.94 -3.86 -2.02
N LEU A 202 -20.22 -2.76 -1.30
CA LEU A 202 -19.69 -2.52 0.05
C LEU A 202 -20.08 -3.62 1.04
N ASN A 203 -21.35 -4.04 1.03
CA ASN A 203 -21.84 -5.13 1.88
C ASN A 203 -21.10 -6.46 1.61
N GLU A 204 -20.80 -6.77 0.35
CA GLU A 204 -20.03 -7.96 0.00
C GLU A 204 -18.57 -7.86 0.48
N LEU A 205 -17.92 -6.70 0.33
CA LEU A 205 -16.58 -6.49 0.88
C LEU A 205 -16.55 -6.74 2.38
N SER A 206 -17.48 -6.16 3.14
CA SER A 206 -17.55 -6.34 4.59
C SER A 206 -17.84 -7.78 4.98
N ALA A 207 -18.68 -8.51 4.23
CA ALA A 207 -18.98 -9.91 4.49
C ALA A 207 -17.78 -10.86 4.24
N GLN A 208 -16.87 -10.47 3.35
CA GLN A 208 -15.72 -11.27 2.91
C GLN A 208 -14.37 -10.84 3.51
N ARG A 209 -14.33 -9.71 4.22
CA ARG A 209 -13.16 -9.23 4.98
C ARG A 209 -12.65 -10.33 5.93
N GLY A 210 -11.35 -10.58 5.88
CA GLY A 210 -10.67 -11.61 6.67
C GLY A 210 -10.95 -13.06 6.26
N LYS A 211 -11.81 -13.30 5.25
CA LYS A 211 -12.11 -14.64 4.72
C LYS A 211 -11.47 -14.85 3.36
N HIS A 212 -11.91 -14.07 2.39
CA HIS A 212 -11.48 -14.13 1.00
C HIS A 212 -10.89 -12.82 0.52
N ILE A 213 -10.93 -11.79 1.37
CA ILE A 213 -10.38 -10.45 1.13
C ILE A 213 -9.49 -10.11 2.32
N THR A 214 -8.22 -9.78 2.06
CA THR A 214 -7.29 -9.34 3.11
C THR A 214 -7.67 -7.96 3.65
N GLU A 215 -7.04 -7.54 4.75
CA GLU A 215 -7.26 -6.20 5.30
C GLU A 215 -6.88 -5.10 4.29
N GLU A 216 -5.82 -5.33 3.51
CA GLU A 216 -5.39 -4.46 2.43
C GLU A 216 -6.45 -4.38 1.32
N GLY A 217 -6.85 -5.53 0.78
CA GLY A 217 -7.88 -5.57 -0.27
C GLY A 217 -9.20 -4.92 0.18
N TYR A 218 -9.57 -5.12 1.45
CA TYR A 218 -10.73 -4.48 2.04
C TYR A 218 -10.56 -2.96 2.12
N ALA A 219 -9.48 -2.47 2.74
CA ALA A 219 -9.27 -1.03 2.91
C ALA A 219 -9.18 -0.29 1.57
N LEU A 220 -8.45 -0.85 0.59
CA LEU A 220 -8.34 -0.26 -0.74
C LEU A 220 -9.72 -0.12 -1.40
N LEU A 221 -10.51 -1.18 -1.42
CA LEU A 221 -11.78 -1.18 -2.15
C LEU A 221 -12.91 -0.50 -1.38
N TYR A 222 -13.01 -0.73 -0.08
CA TYR A 222 -14.11 -0.22 0.74
C TYR A 222 -14.05 1.30 0.84
N TYR A 223 -12.91 1.88 1.22
CA TYR A 223 -12.82 3.33 1.42
C TYR A 223 -12.96 4.11 0.10
N ASN A 224 -12.41 3.59 -1.00
CA ASN A 224 -12.64 4.20 -2.31
C ASN A 224 -14.10 4.05 -2.75
N ALA A 225 -14.73 2.89 -2.57
CA ALA A 225 -16.15 2.69 -2.92
C ALA A 225 -17.11 3.54 -2.08
N GLU A 226 -16.83 3.70 -0.79
CA GLU A 226 -17.62 4.55 0.11
C GLU A 226 -17.53 6.02 -0.32
N TYR A 227 -16.33 6.50 -0.65
CA TYR A 227 -16.14 7.83 -1.22
C TYR A 227 -16.95 8.01 -2.52
N LEU A 228 -16.87 7.05 -3.45
CA LEU A 228 -17.66 7.08 -4.68
C LEU A 228 -19.17 7.11 -4.39
N GLN A 229 -19.64 6.37 -3.38
CA GLN A 229 -21.05 6.35 -2.99
C GLN A 229 -21.53 7.72 -2.51
N GLN A 230 -20.73 8.41 -1.70
CA GLN A 230 -21.04 9.77 -1.25
C GLN A 230 -21.16 10.72 -2.45
N ARG A 231 -20.21 10.66 -3.39
CA ARG A 231 -20.22 11.49 -4.60
C ARG A 231 -21.41 11.22 -5.52
N ILE A 232 -21.85 9.96 -5.64
CA ILE A 232 -23.06 9.62 -6.39
C ILE A 232 -24.31 10.18 -5.69
N GLY A 233 -24.35 10.15 -4.36
CA GLY A 233 -25.47 10.70 -3.57
C GLY A 233 -25.62 12.22 -3.70
N GLU A 234 -24.56 12.94 -4.03
CA GLU A 234 -24.59 14.38 -4.32
C GLU A 234 -25.18 14.71 -5.72
N MET A 235 -25.42 13.70 -6.57
CA MET A 235 -26.01 13.86 -7.90
C MET A 235 -27.54 13.71 -7.94
N ASP A 236 -28.14 13.14 -6.88
CA ASP A 236 -29.60 12.96 -6.72
C ASP A 236 -30.28 14.26 -6.23
#